data_AF-A0A959T895-F1
#
_entry.id   AF-A0A959T895-F1
#
_cell.length_a   1.000
_cell.length_b   1.000
_cell.length_c   1.000
_cell.angle_alpha   90.00
_cell.angle_beta   90.00
_cell.angle_gamma   90.00
#
_symmetry.space_group_name_H-M   'P 1'
#
loop_
_entity.id
_entity.type
_entity.pdbx_description
1 polymer ?
#
loop_
_entity_poly.entity_id
_entity_poly.type
_entity_poly.pdbx_seq_one_letter_code
_entity_poly.pdbx_strand_id
1 'polypeptide(L)'
;TPAQFEAQYAVWIQVYYLVSYCSQELISPPNVAGWPAYYQYPSYDDIWMDSATLPARNDSMGGILYVGFSTAGNLYQPASQNLSFKVDLLDVVAQFSDPVDPNALVHDATELLFGVPVSQTVKNQLKTNFLLLGQMNDVYWSDAYELYVADPNTTNMTAQLVPSILLWMFTDMTGAAEIHLH
;
A
#
# COMPACT_ATOMS: atom_id res chain seq x y z
N THR A 1 16.26 -0.55 16.32
CA THR A 1 17.05 -0.69 17.58
C THR A 1 17.67 0.65 17.93
N PRO A 2 18.24 0.86 19.14
CA PRO A 2 18.91 2.12 19.49
C PRO A 2 20.02 2.54 18.51
N ALA A 3 20.57 1.59 17.75
CA ALA A 3 21.63 1.82 16.76
C ALA A 3 21.18 2.52 15.47
N GLN A 4 19.88 2.65 15.21
CA GLN A 4 19.32 3.23 13.98
C GLN A 4 18.28 4.33 14.28
N PHE A 5 18.39 4.97 15.45
CA PHE A 5 17.44 6.00 15.86
C PHE A 5 17.45 7.20 14.90
N GLU A 6 18.62 7.60 14.38
CA GLU A 6 18.71 8.66 13.38
C GLU A 6 17.99 8.28 12.07
N ALA A 7 18.17 7.05 11.58
CA ALA A 7 17.43 6.55 10.42
C ALA A 7 15.92 6.56 10.64
N GLN A 8 15.47 6.17 11.84
CA GLN A 8 14.06 6.17 12.20
C GLN A 8 13.46 7.59 12.11
N TYR A 9 14.13 8.60 12.67
CA TYR A 9 13.69 9.99 12.57
C TYR A 9 13.74 10.51 11.13
N ALA A 10 14.77 10.14 10.37
CA ALA A 10 14.90 10.52 8.96
C ALA A 10 13.79 9.92 8.09
N VAL A 11 13.27 8.74 8.41
CA VAL A 11 12.11 8.17 7.73
C VAL A 11 10.82 8.82 8.22
N TRP A 12 10.65 9.05 9.53
CA TRP A 12 9.47 9.72 10.07
C TRP A 12 9.25 11.12 9.50
N ILE A 13 10.31 11.88 9.26
CA ILE A 13 10.18 13.20 8.62
C ILE A 13 9.75 13.08 7.15
N GLN A 14 10.19 12.04 6.43
CA GLN A 14 9.72 11.78 5.06
C GLN A 14 8.23 11.41 5.06
N VAL A 15 7.79 10.55 5.99
CA VAL A 15 6.37 10.23 6.17
C VAL A 15 5.57 11.49 6.49
N TYR A 16 6.06 12.36 7.37
CA TYR A 16 5.41 13.63 7.69
C TYR A 16 5.20 14.49 6.45
N TYR A 17 6.22 14.65 5.59
CA TYR A 17 6.08 15.44 4.36
C TYR A 17 5.08 14.83 3.37
N LEU A 18 5.00 13.50 3.31
CA LEU A 18 4.05 12.80 2.47
C LEU A 18 2.60 13.03 2.93
N VAL A 19 2.38 12.95 4.25
CA VAL A 19 1.06 13.21 4.84
C VAL A 19 0.68 14.70 4.72
N SER A 20 1.64 15.63 4.84
CA SER A 20 1.43 17.06 4.56
C SER A 20 1.06 17.31 3.09
N TYR A 21 1.68 16.59 2.15
CA TYR A 21 1.36 16.69 0.71
C TYR A 21 -0.11 16.33 0.41
N CYS A 22 -0.72 15.45 1.22
CA CYS A 22 -2.14 15.11 1.14
C CYS A 22 -3.07 16.06 1.90
N SER A 23 -2.57 17.21 2.37
CA SER A 23 -3.28 18.14 3.24
C SER A 23 -3.78 17.45 4.52
N GLN A 24 -2.92 16.66 5.17
CA GLN A 24 -3.21 15.99 6.44
C GLN A 24 -2.11 16.22 7.49
N GLU A 25 -1.49 17.40 7.54
CA GLU A 25 -0.37 17.68 8.46
C GLU A 25 -0.63 17.19 9.89
N LEU A 26 0.28 16.34 10.36
CA LEU A 26 0.24 15.86 11.73
C LEU A 26 0.50 17.03 12.69
N ILE A 27 -0.37 17.19 13.69
CA ILE A 27 -0.20 18.15 14.80
C ILE A 27 -0.24 19.63 14.35
N SER A 28 -0.62 19.90 13.09
CA SER A 28 -0.76 21.26 12.56
C SER A 28 -2.12 21.48 11.89
N PRO A 29 -3.25 21.40 12.63
CA PRO A 29 -4.56 21.64 12.06
C PRO A 29 -4.69 23.10 11.56
N PRO A 30 -5.55 23.35 10.55
CA PRO A 30 -5.63 24.66 9.89
C PRO A 30 -6.12 25.79 10.80
N ASN A 31 -6.82 25.48 11.89
CA ASN A 31 -7.24 26.44 12.90
C ASN A 31 -7.41 25.79 14.28
N VAL A 32 -7.78 26.60 15.28
CA VAL A 32 -8.03 26.15 16.66
C VAL A 32 -9.19 25.15 16.82
N ALA A 33 -10.07 25.06 15.83
CA ALA A 33 -11.18 24.10 15.78
C ALA A 33 -10.79 22.77 15.10
N GLY A 34 -9.54 22.61 14.66
CA GLY A 34 -9.07 21.37 14.05
C GLY A 34 -9.27 21.33 12.53
N TRP A 35 -9.38 20.11 12.00
CA TRP A 35 -9.77 19.88 10.60
C TRP A 35 -11.26 20.17 10.43
N PRO A 36 -11.66 20.97 9.42
CA PRO A 36 -13.07 21.25 9.19
C PRO A 36 -13.81 19.95 8.94
N ALA A 37 -15.04 19.84 9.46
CA ALA A 37 -15.88 18.69 9.19
C ALA A 37 -16.07 18.55 7.69
N TYR A 38 -15.91 17.33 7.17
CA TYR A 38 -16.09 16.99 5.76
C TYR A 38 -17.55 17.10 5.28
N TYR A 39 -18.42 17.64 6.14
CA TYR A 39 -19.82 17.94 5.93
C TYR A 39 -20.13 19.34 6.48
N GLN A 40 -20.19 20.35 5.61
CA GLN A 40 -20.59 21.72 5.99
C GLN A 40 -21.45 22.37 4.91
N TYR A 41 -22.63 22.88 5.31
CA TYR A 41 -23.52 23.64 4.43
C TYR A 41 -22.75 24.74 3.67
N PRO A 42 -22.94 24.88 2.34
CA PRO A 42 -23.93 24.22 1.47
C PRO A 42 -23.44 22.93 0.79
N SER A 43 -22.19 22.52 1.03
CA SER A 43 -21.60 21.33 0.41
C SER A 43 -21.73 20.14 1.34
N TYR A 44 -22.46 19.12 0.90
CA TYR A 44 -22.87 18.00 1.76
C TYR A 44 -22.07 16.72 1.51
N ASP A 45 -21.09 16.74 0.59
CA ASP A 45 -20.28 15.56 0.28
C ASP A 45 -18.90 15.93 -0.28
N ASP A 46 -17.91 15.06 -0.07
CA ASP A 46 -16.59 15.02 -0.72
C ASP A 46 -15.73 16.28 -0.77
N ILE A 47 -15.94 17.22 0.17
CA ILE A 47 -15.08 18.41 0.26
C ILE A 47 -13.61 18.04 0.52
N TRP A 48 -13.35 16.85 1.06
CA TRP A 48 -12.02 16.36 1.37
C TRP A 48 -11.28 15.75 0.16
N MET A 49 -12.03 15.36 -0.88
CA MET A 49 -11.52 14.77 -2.11
C MET A 49 -11.88 15.65 -3.30
N ASP A 50 -10.92 16.42 -3.79
CA ASP A 50 -11.08 17.25 -4.98
C ASP A 50 -10.02 16.91 -6.03
N SER A 51 -10.05 17.64 -7.16
CA SER A 51 -9.11 17.43 -8.27
C SER A 51 -7.65 17.74 -7.92
N ALA A 52 -7.37 18.38 -6.77
CA ALA A 52 -6.03 18.65 -6.27
C ALA A 52 -5.60 17.64 -5.20
N THR A 53 -6.49 17.23 -4.29
CA THR A 53 -6.15 16.31 -3.19
C THR A 53 -6.11 14.85 -3.62
N LEU A 54 -6.96 14.41 -4.55
CA LEU A 54 -7.00 13.03 -5.02
C LEU A 54 -5.68 12.59 -5.70
N PRO A 55 -5.09 13.36 -6.64
CA PRO A 55 -3.78 13.01 -7.20
C PRO A 55 -2.69 12.94 -6.13
N ALA A 56 -2.66 13.89 -5.19
CA ALA A 56 -1.64 13.94 -4.15
C ALA A 56 -1.68 12.74 -3.20
N ARG A 57 -2.89 12.24 -2.91
CA ARG A 57 -3.13 11.04 -2.10
C ARG A 57 -2.71 9.76 -2.82
N ASN A 58 -3.08 9.62 -4.09
CA ASN A 58 -2.65 8.50 -4.91
C ASN A 58 -1.12 8.46 -5.07
N ASP A 59 -0.49 9.61 -5.31
CA ASP A 59 0.96 9.74 -5.37
C ASP A 59 1.63 9.38 -4.04
N SER A 60 0.97 9.70 -2.92
CA SER A 60 1.45 9.32 -1.60
C SER A 60 1.38 7.83 -1.34
N MET A 61 0.30 7.15 -1.75
CA MET A 61 0.23 5.69 -1.69
C MET A 61 1.29 5.04 -2.58
N GLY A 62 1.51 5.57 -3.79
CA GLY A 62 2.62 5.17 -4.65
C GLY A 62 4.00 5.40 -4.00
N GLY A 63 4.18 6.53 -3.31
CA GLY A 63 5.38 6.83 -2.53
C GLY A 63 5.67 5.79 -1.45
N ILE A 64 4.64 5.32 -0.74
CA ILE A 64 4.78 4.32 0.33
C ILE A 64 5.05 2.93 -0.24
N LEU A 65 4.20 2.46 -1.16
CA LEU A 65 4.21 1.08 -1.63
C LEU A 65 5.29 0.83 -2.69
N TYR A 66 5.44 1.73 -3.65
CA TYR A 66 6.30 1.53 -4.81
C TYR A 66 7.72 2.06 -4.57
N VAL A 67 7.84 3.29 -4.07
CA VAL A 67 9.14 3.96 -3.89
C VAL A 67 9.77 3.60 -2.55
N GLY A 68 8.99 3.62 -1.46
CA GLY A 68 9.47 3.49 -0.09
C GLY A 68 10.27 4.69 0.38
N PHE A 69 11.00 4.49 1.48
CA PHE A 69 11.82 5.52 2.12
C PHE A 69 13.29 5.12 2.09
N SER A 70 14.17 6.10 2.14
CA SER A 70 15.61 5.85 2.24
C SER A 70 16.32 6.88 3.11
N THR A 71 17.49 6.52 3.60
CA THR A 71 18.34 7.44 4.36
C THR A 71 19.55 7.87 3.55
N ALA A 72 19.93 9.13 3.69
CA ALA A 72 21.07 9.69 2.99
C ALA A 72 22.40 9.06 3.46
N GLY A 73 23.40 9.05 2.58
CA GLY A 73 24.73 8.52 2.86
C GLY A 73 25.60 9.40 3.78
N ASN A 74 25.12 10.59 4.15
CA ASN A 74 25.85 11.59 4.94
C ASN A 74 25.24 11.82 6.34
N LEU A 75 24.45 10.88 6.85
CA LEU A 75 23.95 10.90 8.23
C LEU A 75 25.08 10.75 9.25
N TYR A 76 24.86 11.19 10.49
CA TYR A 76 25.88 11.20 11.53
C TYR A 76 26.29 9.78 11.97
N GLN A 77 25.32 8.88 12.13
CA GLN A 77 25.53 7.49 12.52
C GLN A 77 25.74 6.63 11.27
N PRO A 78 26.89 5.95 11.11
CA PRO A 78 27.14 5.09 9.95
C PRO A 78 26.10 3.98 9.78
N ALA A 79 25.58 3.42 10.88
CA ALA A 79 24.54 2.38 10.85
C ALA A 79 23.18 2.87 10.34
N SER A 80 22.99 4.19 10.23
CA SER A 80 21.77 4.83 9.74
C SER A 80 21.86 5.23 8.26
N GLN A 81 23.03 5.15 7.62
CA GLN A 81 23.26 5.63 6.26
C GLN A 81 22.84 4.62 5.19
N ASN A 82 22.37 5.11 4.04
CA ASN A 82 22.06 4.32 2.84
C ASN A 82 21.13 3.11 3.08
N LEU A 83 20.20 3.26 4.01
CA LEU A 83 19.18 2.24 4.28
C LEU A 83 17.98 2.47 3.36
N SER A 84 17.30 1.39 2.99
CA SER A 84 16.02 1.43 2.28
C SER A 84 14.96 0.75 3.12
N PHE A 85 13.78 1.36 3.16
CA PHE A 85 12.61 0.89 3.90
C PHE A 85 11.44 0.82 2.94
N LYS A 86 10.96 -0.38 2.69
CA LYS A 86 9.80 -0.65 1.83
C LYS A 86 8.81 -1.53 2.58
N VAL A 87 7.55 -1.42 2.20
CA VAL A 87 6.52 -2.35 2.67
C VAL A 87 6.84 -3.72 2.11
N ASP A 88 6.96 -4.70 2.99
CA ASP A 88 7.07 -6.10 2.60
C ASP A 88 5.67 -6.68 2.45
N LEU A 89 5.16 -6.66 1.21
CA LEU A 89 3.82 -7.19 0.94
C LEU A 89 3.75 -8.72 1.07
N LEU A 90 4.89 -9.43 0.98
CA LEU A 90 4.94 -10.87 1.19
C LEU A 90 4.65 -11.20 2.65
N ASP A 91 5.30 -10.47 3.57
CA ASP A 91 5.08 -10.56 5.02
C ASP A 91 3.67 -10.08 5.42
N VAL A 92 3.10 -9.11 4.70
CA VAL A 92 1.71 -8.66 4.91
C VAL A 92 0.74 -9.78 4.55
N VAL A 93 0.81 -10.34 3.34
CA VAL A 93 -0.14 -11.38 2.91
C VAL A 93 0.07 -12.69 3.66
N ALA A 94 1.27 -12.97 4.17
CA ALA A 94 1.52 -14.12 5.04
C ALA A 94 0.68 -14.12 6.34
N GLN A 95 0.12 -12.97 6.73
CA GLN A 95 -0.79 -12.84 7.87
C GLN A 95 -2.26 -13.07 7.51
N PHE A 96 -2.59 -13.24 6.23
CA PHE A 96 -3.94 -13.51 5.76
C PHE A 96 -4.36 -14.94 6.08
N SER A 97 -5.66 -15.21 5.94
CA SER A 97 -6.25 -16.51 6.29
C SER A 97 -5.68 -17.66 5.48
N ASP A 98 -5.51 -17.44 4.17
CA ASP A 98 -4.85 -18.36 3.24
C ASP A 98 -4.25 -17.56 2.08
N PRO A 99 -2.93 -17.27 2.09
CA PRO A 99 -2.28 -16.56 1.00
C PRO A 99 -2.00 -17.44 -0.23
N VAL A 100 -2.15 -18.77 -0.13
CA VAL A 100 -2.00 -19.68 -1.27
C VAL A 100 -3.24 -19.67 -2.14
N ASP A 101 -4.45 -19.62 -1.54
CA ASP A 101 -5.70 -19.46 -2.28
C ASP A 101 -5.88 -18.01 -2.76
N PRO A 102 -5.85 -17.74 -4.08
CA PRO A 102 -6.00 -16.38 -4.59
C PRO A 102 -7.38 -15.76 -4.30
N ASN A 103 -8.41 -16.58 -4.03
CA ASN A 103 -9.73 -16.07 -3.65
C ASN A 103 -9.73 -15.55 -2.21
N ALA A 104 -9.12 -16.29 -1.29
CA ALA A 104 -8.95 -15.89 0.11
C ALA A 104 -8.02 -14.67 0.23
N LEU A 105 -6.91 -14.65 -0.53
CA LEU A 105 -5.99 -13.52 -0.56
C LEU A 105 -6.70 -12.23 -1.00
N VAL A 106 -7.43 -12.25 -2.12
CA VAL A 106 -8.18 -11.07 -2.59
C VAL A 106 -9.25 -10.68 -1.58
N HIS A 107 -9.95 -11.63 -0.99
CA HIS A 107 -10.93 -11.35 0.05
C HIS A 107 -10.31 -10.55 1.20
N ASP A 108 -9.22 -11.06 1.79
CA ASP A 108 -8.58 -10.44 2.94
C ASP A 108 -7.91 -9.10 2.58
N ALA A 109 -7.36 -8.98 1.38
CA ALA A 109 -6.86 -7.71 0.85
C ALA A 109 -7.96 -6.65 0.75
N THR A 110 -9.16 -7.05 0.30
CA THR A 110 -10.30 -6.12 0.21
C THR A 110 -10.84 -5.72 1.58
N GLU A 111 -10.86 -6.64 2.54
CA GLU A 111 -11.25 -6.32 3.93
C GLU A 111 -10.23 -5.41 4.62
N LEU A 112 -8.95 -5.54 4.28
CA LEU A 112 -7.90 -4.69 4.84
C LEU A 112 -7.94 -3.26 4.26
N LEU A 113 -8.11 -3.12 2.95
CA LEU A 113 -7.94 -1.83 2.26
C LEU A 113 -9.25 -1.09 2.01
N PHE A 114 -10.37 -1.80 1.81
CA PHE A 114 -11.65 -1.16 1.48
C PHE A 114 -12.50 -1.02 2.73
N GLY A 115 -13.01 0.19 2.97
CA GLY A 115 -13.88 0.46 4.12
C GLY A 115 -15.30 -0.11 3.98
N VAL A 116 -15.66 -0.63 2.80
CA VAL A 116 -16.94 -1.26 2.53
C VAL A 116 -16.76 -2.57 1.72
N PRO A 117 -17.70 -3.53 1.86
CA PRO A 117 -17.66 -4.74 1.06
C PRO A 117 -17.78 -4.44 -0.44
N VAL A 118 -16.88 -5.02 -1.23
CA VAL A 118 -16.94 -4.95 -2.70
C VAL A 118 -17.64 -6.17 -3.30
N SER A 119 -18.24 -5.98 -4.48
CA SER A 119 -18.94 -7.06 -5.18
C SER A 119 -18.00 -8.22 -5.58
N GLN A 120 -18.55 -9.42 -5.71
CA GLN A 120 -17.80 -10.58 -6.19
C GLN A 120 -17.19 -10.34 -7.58
N THR A 121 -17.84 -9.54 -8.42
CA THR A 121 -17.31 -9.16 -9.75
C THR A 121 -15.98 -8.41 -9.62
N VAL A 122 -15.88 -7.44 -8.69
CA VAL A 122 -14.64 -6.70 -8.44
C VAL A 122 -13.56 -7.63 -7.90
N LYS A 123 -13.89 -8.50 -6.94
CA LYS A 123 -12.94 -9.50 -6.40
C LYS A 123 -12.41 -10.42 -7.52
N ASN A 124 -13.29 -10.89 -8.41
CA ASN A 124 -12.90 -11.72 -9.55
C ASN A 124 -12.01 -10.97 -10.56
N GLN A 125 -12.25 -9.67 -10.76
CA GLN A 125 -11.42 -8.82 -11.63
C GLN A 125 -10.03 -8.61 -11.03
N LEU A 126 -9.92 -8.27 -9.75
CA LEU A 126 -8.64 -8.15 -9.05
C LEU A 126 -7.84 -9.46 -9.13
N LYS A 127 -8.50 -10.59 -8.83
CA LYS A 127 -7.90 -11.92 -8.93
C LYS A 127 -7.35 -12.19 -10.34
N THR A 128 -8.22 -12.08 -11.34
CA THR A 128 -7.88 -12.44 -12.72
C THR A 128 -6.80 -11.53 -13.29
N ASN A 129 -6.92 -10.22 -13.09
CA ASN A 129 -6.03 -9.24 -13.73
C ASN A 129 -4.64 -9.25 -13.10
N PHE A 130 -4.53 -9.47 -11.79
CA PHE A 130 -3.26 -9.37 -11.07
C PHE A 130 -2.72 -10.75 -10.69
N LEU A 131 -3.37 -11.47 -9.78
CA LEU A 131 -2.84 -12.74 -9.26
C LEU A 131 -2.67 -13.80 -10.35
N LEU A 132 -3.63 -13.86 -11.28
CA LEU A 132 -3.61 -14.84 -12.37
C LEU A 132 -3.00 -14.32 -13.66
N LEU A 133 -2.63 -13.03 -13.74
CA LEU A 133 -2.12 -12.39 -14.97
C LEU A 133 -2.95 -12.72 -16.22
N GLY A 134 -4.27 -12.69 -16.09
CA GLY A 134 -5.25 -12.99 -17.14
C GLY A 134 -5.53 -14.47 -17.38
N GLN A 135 -4.88 -15.38 -16.65
CA GLN A 135 -5.15 -16.82 -16.73
C GLN A 135 -6.45 -17.20 -16.02
N MET A 136 -7.00 -18.37 -16.38
CA MET A 136 -8.28 -18.85 -15.83
C MET A 136 -8.13 -19.69 -14.56
N ASN A 137 -6.96 -20.28 -14.32
CA ASN A 137 -6.77 -21.27 -13.26
C ASN A 137 -6.00 -20.67 -12.08
N ASP A 138 -6.55 -20.84 -10.87
CA ASP A 138 -6.01 -20.37 -9.60
C ASP A 138 -4.64 -20.98 -9.25
N VAL A 139 -4.31 -22.14 -9.84
CA VAL A 139 -2.98 -22.78 -9.75
C VAL A 139 -1.85 -21.84 -10.22
N TYR A 140 -2.14 -20.92 -11.13
CA TYR A 140 -1.13 -19.96 -11.61
C TYR A 140 -0.54 -19.10 -10.47
N TRP A 141 -1.39 -18.67 -9.54
CA TRP A 141 -0.96 -17.97 -8.32
C TRP A 141 -0.42 -18.97 -7.29
N SER A 142 -1.19 -20.02 -7.01
CA SER A 142 -0.90 -20.95 -5.91
C SER A 142 0.50 -21.56 -6.02
N ASP A 143 0.84 -22.14 -7.18
CA ASP A 143 2.15 -22.76 -7.42
C ASP A 143 3.29 -21.74 -7.37
N ALA A 144 3.06 -20.53 -7.92
CA ALA A 144 4.06 -19.49 -7.97
C ALA A 144 4.37 -18.95 -6.57
N TYR A 145 3.33 -18.71 -5.77
CA TYR A 145 3.45 -18.24 -4.39
C TYR A 145 4.17 -19.26 -3.51
N GLU A 146 3.72 -20.52 -3.51
CA GLU A 146 4.34 -21.59 -2.73
C GLU A 146 5.82 -21.78 -3.11
N LEU A 147 6.13 -21.77 -4.41
CA LEU A 147 7.51 -21.91 -4.89
C LEU A 147 8.38 -20.73 -4.47
N TYR A 148 7.86 -19.50 -4.53
CA TYR A 148 8.61 -18.31 -4.14
C TYR A 148 8.85 -18.25 -2.63
N VAL A 149 7.86 -18.58 -1.81
CA VAL A 149 7.99 -18.62 -0.34
C VAL A 149 8.97 -19.71 0.09
N ALA A 150 8.95 -20.88 -0.57
CA ALA A 150 9.88 -21.96 -0.28
C ALA A 150 11.32 -21.64 -0.71
N ASP A 151 11.50 -20.96 -1.85
CA ASP A 151 12.80 -20.52 -2.35
C ASP A 151 12.72 -19.15 -3.05
N PRO A 152 12.99 -18.04 -2.32
CA PRO A 152 13.02 -16.71 -2.91
C PRO A 152 14.12 -16.50 -3.97
N ASN A 153 15.10 -17.42 -4.07
CA ASN A 153 16.16 -17.39 -5.08
C ASN A 153 15.87 -18.30 -6.28
N THR A 154 14.65 -18.85 -6.38
CA THR A 154 14.21 -19.70 -7.49
C THR A 154 14.46 -19.05 -8.85
N THR A 155 14.80 -19.86 -9.85
CA THR A 155 14.93 -19.40 -11.25
C THR A 155 13.61 -19.50 -12.02
N ASN A 156 12.52 -19.94 -11.38
CA ASN A 156 11.21 -19.98 -12.01
C ASN A 156 10.70 -18.55 -12.23
N MET A 157 10.52 -18.18 -13.49
CA MET A 157 10.17 -16.82 -13.88
C MET A 157 8.83 -16.35 -13.32
N THR A 158 7.84 -17.25 -13.18
CA THR A 158 6.53 -16.90 -12.62
C THR A 158 6.63 -16.65 -11.12
N ALA A 159 7.33 -17.53 -10.38
CA ALA A 159 7.53 -17.36 -8.95
C ALA A 159 8.30 -16.07 -8.62
N GLN A 160 9.30 -15.71 -9.43
CA GLN A 160 10.03 -14.44 -9.27
C GLN A 160 9.14 -13.18 -9.42
N LEU A 161 7.99 -13.29 -10.09
CA LEU A 161 7.06 -12.18 -10.23
C LEU A 161 6.15 -11.98 -9.01
N VAL A 162 6.09 -12.93 -8.07
CA VAL A 162 5.17 -12.87 -6.92
C VAL A 162 5.24 -11.52 -6.16
N PRO A 163 6.42 -10.99 -5.77
CA PRO A 163 6.50 -9.68 -5.12
C PRO A 163 5.95 -8.54 -6.00
N SER A 164 6.17 -8.61 -7.31
CA SER A 164 5.71 -7.59 -8.27
C SER A 164 4.20 -7.68 -8.48
N ILE A 165 3.64 -8.89 -8.57
CA ILE A 165 2.20 -9.14 -8.67
C ILE A 165 1.46 -8.55 -7.47
N LEU A 166 1.96 -8.82 -6.26
CA LEU A 166 1.42 -8.23 -5.04
C LEU A 166 1.52 -6.71 -5.07
N LEU A 167 2.68 -6.16 -5.43
CA LEU A 167 2.86 -4.72 -5.52
C LEU A 167 1.87 -4.08 -6.51
N TRP A 168 1.65 -4.66 -7.68
CA TRP A 168 0.72 -4.12 -8.68
C TRP A 168 -0.72 -4.16 -8.18
N MET A 169 -1.14 -5.28 -7.59
CA MET A 169 -2.49 -5.43 -7.06
C MET A 169 -2.75 -4.44 -5.92
N PHE A 170 -1.87 -4.38 -4.92
CA PHE A 170 -2.04 -3.47 -3.78
C PHE A 170 -1.98 -2.01 -4.20
N THR A 171 -1.12 -1.66 -5.17
CA THR A 171 -1.05 -0.28 -5.71
C THR A 171 -2.38 0.10 -6.39
N ASP A 172 -2.94 -0.76 -7.23
CA ASP A 172 -4.24 -0.54 -7.88
C ASP A 172 -5.36 -0.39 -6.85
N MET A 173 -5.40 -1.29 -5.86
CA MET A 173 -6.39 -1.24 -4.78
C MET A 173 -6.29 0.06 -3.98
N THR A 174 -5.09 0.53 -3.62
CA THR A 174 -4.96 1.79 -2.87
C THR A 174 -5.47 3.01 -3.64
N GLY A 175 -5.36 3.02 -4.97
CA GLY A 175 -5.90 4.10 -5.79
C GLY A 175 -7.43 4.10 -5.86
N ALA A 176 -8.07 2.93 -5.72
CA ALA A 176 -9.52 2.79 -5.71
C ALA A 176 -10.13 2.91 -4.30
N ALA A 177 -9.36 2.57 -3.26
CA ALA A 177 -9.82 2.51 -1.86
C ALA A 177 -10.40 3.84 -1.37
N GLU A 178 -9.86 4.97 -1.83
CA GLU A 178 -10.34 6.29 -1.39
C GLU A 178 -11.78 6.56 -1.82
N ILE A 179 -12.22 6.02 -2.97
CA ILE A 179 -13.54 6.28 -3.56
C ILE A 179 -14.61 5.32 -3.01
N HIS A 180 -14.20 4.20 -2.40
CA HIS A 180 -15.14 3.18 -1.91
C HIS A 180 -15.76 3.52 -0.54
N LEU A 181 -15.51 4.69 0.04
CA LEU A 181 -16.07 5.08 1.35
C LEU A 181 -17.51 5.66 1.28
N HIS A 182 -18.19 5.53 0.14
CA HIS A 182 -19.53 6.07 -0.12
C HIS A 182 -20.60 4.97 -0.31
#